data_AF-A0A2G1UNE9-F1
#
_entry.id   AF-A0A2G1UNE9-F1
#
_cell.length_a   1.000
_cell.length_b   1.000
_cell.length_c   1.000
_cell.angle_alpha   90.00
_cell.angle_beta   90.00
_cell.angle_gamma   90.00
#
_symmetry.space_group_name_H-M   'P 1'
#
loop_
_entity.id
_entity.type
_entity.pdbx_description
1 polymer ?
#
loop_
_entity_poly.entity_id
_entity_poly.type
_entity_poly.pdbx_seq_one_letter_code
_entity_poly.pdbx_strand_id
1 'polypeptide(L)'
;MNNLKPLLALLTFAALVALAQTSHGELRCGSSLVSNGAWPIEVEERCGPPDYVAEYPSATVPGLGVVQTEAHWYYNHGPQRFMQRLIFRNGKLARVDTLGYGFHAGDSPRCTPNMLRLIKTEYELIARCGEPISKRLEWQAPPLRKRWESWQTLQPVLIQEWLYDFSNNQFRQVVTLRNGQVVDVESRP
;
A
#
# COMPACT_ATOMS: atom_id res chain seq x y z
N MET A 1 18.61 55.14 12.26
CA MET A 1 19.15 54.16 11.29
C MET A 1 19.11 52.70 11.83
N ASN A 2 18.06 52.27 12.56
CA ASN A 2 18.09 50.97 13.27
C ASN A 2 17.11 49.89 12.74
N ASN A 3 16.35 50.17 11.69
CA ASN A 3 15.31 49.25 11.19
C ASN A 3 15.80 48.30 10.08
N LEU A 4 17.08 48.39 9.66
CA LEU A 4 17.62 47.58 8.56
C LEU A 4 17.96 46.13 9.00
N LYS A 5 18.37 45.95 10.26
CA LYS A 5 18.68 44.63 10.85
C LYS A 5 17.48 43.68 10.96
N PRO A 6 16.29 44.10 11.44
CA PRO A 6 15.14 43.21 11.50
C PRO A 6 14.60 42.86 10.11
N LEU A 7 14.73 43.77 9.13
CA LEU A 7 14.33 43.54 7.73
C LEU A 7 15.24 42.50 7.04
N LEU A 8 16.55 42.57 7.24
CA LEU A 8 17.47 41.54 6.75
C LEU A 8 17.21 40.19 7.41
N ALA A 9 16.91 40.16 8.72
CA ALA A 9 16.59 38.92 9.44
C ALA A 9 15.26 38.29 8.98
N LEU A 10 14.26 39.11 8.63
CA LEU A 10 12.99 38.62 8.07
C LEU A 10 13.18 38.04 6.66
N LEU A 11 14.00 38.69 5.83
CA LEU A 11 14.31 38.24 4.48
C LEU A 11 15.12 36.93 4.47
N THR A 12 16.07 36.78 5.39
CA THR A 12 16.82 35.51 5.53
C THR A 12 15.94 34.39 6.07
N PHE A 13 15.02 34.68 7.01
CA PHE A 13 14.06 33.68 7.50
C PHE A 13 13.07 33.24 6.42
N ALA A 14 12.56 34.17 5.60
CA ALA A 14 11.68 33.86 4.48
C ALA A 14 12.39 33.01 3.39
N ALA A 15 13.69 33.26 3.14
CA ALA A 15 14.49 32.48 2.21
C ALA A 15 14.74 31.04 2.71
N LEU A 16 14.91 30.82 4.02
CA LEU A 16 15.05 29.47 4.59
C LEU A 16 13.75 28.65 4.51
N VAL A 17 12.58 29.28 4.63
CA VAL A 17 11.29 28.58 4.54
C VAL A 17 10.98 28.12 3.10
N ALA A 18 11.47 28.84 2.08
CA ALA A 18 11.28 28.49 0.67
C ALA A 18 12.06 27.23 0.23
N LEU A 19 13.04 26.77 1.02
CA LEU A 19 13.84 25.57 0.76
C LEU A 19 13.25 24.29 1.38
N ALA A 20 12.04 24.36 1.96
CA ALA A 20 11.32 23.18 2.41
C ALA A 20 10.90 22.33 1.20
N GLN A 21 11.82 21.49 0.70
CA GLN A 21 11.50 20.50 -0.31
C GLN A 21 10.45 19.56 0.26
N THR A 22 9.29 19.50 -0.40
CA THR A 22 8.33 18.43 -0.19
C THR A 22 9.02 17.13 -0.57
N SER A 23 9.30 16.26 0.40
CA SER A 23 9.82 14.92 0.12
C SER A 23 8.72 14.16 -0.61
N HIS A 24 8.77 14.15 -1.95
CA HIS A 24 7.89 13.32 -2.75
C HIS A 24 8.33 11.86 -2.59
N GLY A 25 7.36 10.94 -2.56
CA GLY A 25 7.68 9.52 -2.60
C GLY A 25 8.39 9.22 -3.93
N GLU A 26 9.62 8.76 -3.86
CA GLU A 26 10.44 8.42 -5.01
C GLU A 26 10.76 6.93 -5.00
N LEU A 27 10.51 6.30 -6.14
CA LEU A 27 10.86 4.91 -6.41
C LEU A 27 12.05 4.88 -7.35
N ARG A 28 13.11 4.16 -6.98
CA ARG A 28 14.27 3.97 -7.85
C ARG A 28 14.28 2.57 -8.44
N CYS A 29 14.29 2.50 -9.76
CA CYS A 29 14.34 1.27 -10.54
C CYS A 29 15.65 1.26 -11.34
N GLY A 30 16.69 0.67 -10.75
CA GLY A 30 18.05 0.75 -11.30
C GLY A 30 18.58 2.19 -11.33
N SER A 31 18.84 2.72 -12.53
CA SER A 31 19.22 4.12 -12.75
C SER A 31 18.02 5.06 -12.94
N SER A 32 16.81 4.53 -13.12
CA SER A 32 15.59 5.31 -13.34
C SER A 32 14.93 5.72 -12.02
N LEU A 33 14.28 6.88 -12.03
CA LEU A 33 13.50 7.41 -10.91
C LEU A 33 12.04 7.58 -11.33
N VAL A 34 11.11 7.16 -10.48
CA VAL A 34 9.66 7.35 -10.63
C VAL A 34 9.17 8.18 -9.46
N SER A 35 8.39 9.21 -9.75
CA SER A 35 7.86 10.14 -8.74
C SER A 35 6.33 10.02 -8.68
N ASN A 36 5.76 10.48 -7.56
CA ASN A 36 4.31 10.64 -7.43
C ASN A 36 3.72 11.41 -8.64
N GLY A 37 2.50 11.02 -9.06
CA GLY A 37 1.82 11.55 -10.23
C GLY A 37 2.15 10.83 -11.53
N ALA A 38 3.08 9.87 -11.53
CA ALA A 38 3.37 9.02 -12.69
C ALA A 38 2.15 8.20 -13.13
N TRP A 39 2.00 8.00 -14.44
CA TRP A 39 1.05 7.06 -15.01
C TRP A 39 1.55 5.61 -14.87
N PRO A 40 0.68 4.59 -14.76
CA PRO A 40 1.07 3.18 -14.70
C PRO A 40 2.06 2.77 -15.80
N ILE A 41 1.82 3.18 -17.05
CA ILE A 41 2.72 2.87 -18.17
C ILE A 41 4.13 3.47 -18.00
N GLU A 42 4.25 4.68 -17.46
CA GLU A 42 5.56 5.30 -17.18
C GLU A 42 6.32 4.52 -16.10
N VAL A 43 5.59 3.92 -15.15
CA VAL A 43 6.18 3.06 -14.13
C VAL A 43 6.66 1.76 -14.76
N GLU A 44 5.84 1.10 -15.58
CA GLU A 44 6.21 -0.16 -16.25
C GLU A 44 7.40 0.03 -17.19
N GLU A 45 7.45 1.12 -17.96
CA GLU A 45 8.58 1.42 -18.84
C GLU A 45 9.90 1.61 -18.07
N ARG A 46 9.84 2.09 -16.83
CA ARG A 46 11.03 2.38 -16.00
C ARG A 46 11.42 1.23 -15.07
N CYS A 47 10.44 0.46 -14.59
CA CYS A 47 10.60 -0.54 -13.54
C CYS A 47 10.31 -1.96 -14.00
N GLY A 48 9.73 -2.14 -15.19
CA GLY A 48 9.14 -3.40 -15.64
C GLY A 48 7.73 -3.62 -15.07
N PRO A 49 7.06 -4.70 -15.51
CA PRO A 49 5.75 -5.05 -14.99
C PRO A 49 5.82 -5.40 -13.49
N PRO A 50 4.77 -5.12 -12.71
CA PRO A 50 4.67 -5.57 -11.33
C PRO A 50 4.52 -7.09 -11.26
N ASP A 51 4.97 -7.69 -10.16
CA ASP A 51 4.82 -9.13 -9.93
C ASP A 51 3.39 -9.51 -9.51
N TYR A 52 2.66 -8.57 -8.91
CA TYR A 52 1.25 -8.74 -8.54
C TYR A 52 0.54 -7.39 -8.50
N VAL A 53 -0.71 -7.37 -8.96
CA VAL A 53 -1.58 -6.19 -8.96
C VAL A 53 -2.90 -6.55 -8.28
N ALA A 54 -3.27 -5.74 -7.29
CA ALA A 54 -4.58 -5.80 -6.66
C ALA A 54 -5.33 -4.49 -6.89
N GLU A 55 -6.60 -4.56 -7.32
CA GLU A 55 -7.43 -3.38 -7.57
C GLU A 55 -8.68 -3.38 -6.70
N TYR A 56 -9.00 -2.22 -6.14
CA TYR A 56 -10.08 -2.05 -5.18
C TYR A 56 -10.96 -0.84 -5.51
N PRO A 57 -12.30 -0.95 -5.40
CA PRO A 57 -13.15 0.23 -5.43
C PRO A 57 -12.94 1.03 -4.15
N SER A 58 -12.56 2.31 -4.26
CA SER A 58 -12.32 3.19 -3.09
C SER A 58 -13.46 4.17 -2.82
N ALA A 59 -14.32 4.42 -3.82
CA ALA A 59 -15.56 5.16 -3.64
C ALA A 59 -16.67 4.64 -4.57
N THR A 60 -17.89 4.51 -4.05
CA THR A 60 -19.09 4.13 -4.80
C THR A 60 -20.18 5.16 -4.55
N VAL A 61 -20.85 5.60 -5.61
CA VAL A 61 -21.96 6.55 -5.54
C VAL A 61 -23.26 5.84 -5.95
N PRO A 62 -24.33 5.91 -5.14
CA PRO A 62 -25.62 5.32 -5.49
C PRO A 62 -26.11 5.80 -6.87
N GLY A 63 -26.52 4.87 -7.73
CA GLY A 63 -26.97 5.15 -9.09
C GLY A 63 -25.86 5.36 -10.12
N LEU A 64 -24.60 5.61 -9.71
CA LEU A 64 -23.45 5.76 -10.62
C LEU A 64 -22.46 4.59 -10.55
N GLY A 65 -22.46 3.82 -9.45
CA GLY A 65 -21.53 2.71 -9.26
C GLY A 65 -20.17 3.16 -8.71
N VAL A 66 -19.11 2.42 -9.03
CA VAL A 66 -17.74 2.70 -8.59
C VAL A 66 -17.21 3.93 -9.32
N VAL A 67 -16.84 4.97 -8.57
CA VAL A 67 -16.35 6.25 -9.13
C VAL A 67 -14.87 6.51 -8.86
N GLN A 68 -14.27 5.76 -7.93
CA GLN A 68 -12.83 5.81 -7.66
C GLN A 68 -12.32 4.40 -7.41
N THR A 69 -11.10 4.15 -7.87
CA THR A 69 -10.36 2.90 -7.65
C THR A 69 -8.97 3.19 -7.09
N GLU A 70 -8.48 2.24 -6.30
CA GLU A 70 -7.11 2.21 -5.81
C GLU A 70 -6.46 0.89 -6.27
N ALA A 71 -5.30 0.96 -6.89
CA ALA A 71 -4.53 -0.21 -7.31
C ALA A 71 -3.22 -0.30 -6.52
N HIS A 72 -2.91 -1.50 -6.03
CA HIS A 72 -1.68 -1.82 -5.31
C HIS A 72 -0.83 -2.72 -6.20
N TRP A 73 0.31 -2.19 -6.64
CA TRP A 73 1.26 -2.91 -7.46
C TRP A 73 2.44 -3.34 -6.59
N TYR A 74 2.76 -4.63 -6.62
CA TYR A 74 3.79 -5.22 -5.79
C TYR A 74 5.00 -5.63 -6.64
N TYR A 75 6.19 -5.24 -6.19
CA TYR A 75 7.47 -5.65 -6.75
C TYR A 75 8.26 -6.44 -5.71
N ASN A 76 8.54 -7.70 -6.01
CA ASN A 76 9.30 -8.63 -5.19
C ASN A 76 10.70 -8.84 -5.77
N HIS A 77 11.66 -8.17 -5.13
CA HIS A 77 13.05 -8.19 -5.58
C HIS A 77 13.88 -9.37 -5.05
N GLY A 78 13.23 -10.37 -4.45
CA GLY A 78 13.83 -11.56 -3.84
C GLY A 78 14.16 -11.40 -2.35
N PRO A 79 14.57 -12.49 -1.68
CA PRO A 79 14.68 -12.55 -0.22
C PRO A 79 15.76 -11.66 0.41
N GLN A 80 16.70 -11.15 -0.39
CA GLN A 80 17.76 -10.26 0.09
C GLN A 80 17.42 -8.78 -0.04
N ARG A 81 16.26 -8.43 -0.61
CA ARG A 81 15.85 -7.04 -0.85
C ARG A 81 14.43 -6.82 -0.35
N PHE A 82 14.14 -5.60 0.09
CA PHE A 82 12.78 -5.23 0.47
C PHE A 82 11.86 -5.22 -0.75
N MET A 83 10.65 -5.71 -0.58
CA MET A 83 9.59 -5.53 -1.58
C MET A 83 9.11 -4.08 -1.57
N GLN A 84 8.57 -3.66 -2.70
CA GLN A 84 7.95 -2.35 -2.84
C GLN A 84 6.49 -2.52 -3.22
N ARG A 85 5.64 -1.66 -2.65
CA ARG A 85 4.24 -1.55 -3.07
C ARG A 85 3.95 -0.13 -3.50
N LEU A 86 3.54 0.02 -4.75
CA LEU A 86 3.11 1.26 -5.33
C LEU A 86 1.59 1.33 -5.23
N ILE A 87 1.07 2.47 -4.83
CA ILE A 87 -0.35 2.70 -4.66
C ILE A 87 -0.78 3.75 -5.67
N PHE A 88 -1.60 3.32 -6.61
CA PHE A 88 -2.20 4.17 -7.62
C PHE A 88 -3.60 4.57 -7.18
N ARG A 89 -3.93 5.86 -7.26
CA ARG A 89 -5.27 6.37 -7.03
C ARG A 89 -5.73 7.10 -8.27
N ASN A 90 -6.90 6.76 -8.78
CA ASN A 90 -7.46 7.36 -9.99
C ASN A 90 -6.46 7.33 -11.17
N GLY A 91 -5.77 6.20 -11.34
CA GLY A 91 -4.82 5.98 -12.44
C GLY A 91 -3.47 6.70 -12.32
N LYS A 92 -3.12 7.24 -11.15
CA LYS A 92 -1.83 7.93 -10.91
C LYS A 92 -1.12 7.42 -9.66
N LEU A 93 0.21 7.33 -9.71
CA LEU A 93 1.03 6.93 -8.56
C LEU A 93 0.85 7.94 -7.43
N ALA A 94 0.27 7.51 -6.31
CA ALA A 94 0.01 8.36 -5.15
C ALA A 94 1.05 8.15 -4.05
N ARG A 95 1.55 6.92 -3.89
CA ARG A 95 2.45 6.56 -2.80
C ARG A 95 3.29 5.33 -3.15
N VAL A 96 4.50 5.29 -2.58
CA VAL A 96 5.42 4.15 -2.63
C VAL A 96 5.68 3.69 -1.21
N ASP A 97 5.39 2.43 -0.92
CA ASP A 97 5.64 1.78 0.36
C ASP A 97 6.81 0.80 0.26
N THR A 98 7.71 0.87 1.23
CA THR A 98 8.68 -0.21 1.47
C THR A 98 8.05 -1.23 2.42
N LEU A 99 8.06 -2.50 2.02
CA LEU A 99 7.52 -3.61 2.81
C LEU A 99 8.65 -4.43 3.45
N GLY A 100 8.34 -5.66 3.89
CA GLY A 100 9.34 -6.63 4.32
C GLY A 100 10.22 -7.14 3.17
N TYR A 101 11.14 -8.04 3.49
CA TYR A 101 11.97 -8.72 2.49
C TYR A 101 11.10 -9.52 1.51
N GLY A 102 11.58 -9.63 0.28
CA GLY A 102 10.97 -10.46 -0.74
C GLY A 102 11.06 -11.95 -0.45
N PHE A 103 10.65 -12.75 -1.43
CA PHE A 103 10.64 -14.20 -1.34
C PHE A 103 10.82 -14.82 -2.72
N HIS A 104 11.09 -16.13 -2.76
CA HIS A 104 11.02 -16.87 -4.01
C HIS A 104 9.56 -17.25 -4.28
N ALA A 105 8.95 -16.63 -5.30
CA ALA A 105 7.67 -17.08 -5.81
C ALA A 105 7.89 -18.47 -6.44
N GLY A 106 7.24 -19.50 -5.90
CA GLY A 106 7.29 -20.84 -6.48
C GLY A 106 6.20 -21.02 -7.53
N ASP A 107 6.38 -21.97 -8.44
CA ASP A 107 5.43 -22.22 -9.54
C ASP A 107 4.10 -22.83 -9.06
N SER A 108 4.04 -23.36 -7.83
CA SER A 108 2.82 -23.89 -7.24
C SER A 108 2.62 -23.41 -5.80
N PRO A 109 1.44 -22.84 -5.49
CA PRO A 109 1.06 -22.52 -4.12
C PRO A 109 1.11 -23.78 -3.24
N ARG A 110 1.92 -23.73 -2.18
CA ARG A 110 2.05 -24.81 -1.18
C ARG A 110 1.93 -24.19 0.20
N CYS A 111 0.68 -23.88 0.55
CA CYS A 111 0.36 -23.21 1.80
C CYS A 111 -0.23 -24.19 2.82
N THR A 112 0.19 -24.02 4.07
CA THR A 112 -0.33 -24.75 5.23
C THR A 112 -0.87 -23.74 6.24
N PRO A 113 -1.79 -24.13 7.14
CA PRO A 113 -2.30 -23.22 8.18
C PRO A 113 -1.21 -22.56 9.02
N ASN A 114 -0.11 -23.28 9.32
CA ASN A 114 1.02 -22.72 10.06
C ASN A 114 1.80 -21.67 9.25
N MET A 115 1.91 -21.85 7.93
CA MET A 115 2.58 -20.88 7.05
C MET A 115 1.81 -19.56 6.97
N LEU A 116 0.47 -19.56 7.02
CA LEU A 116 -0.34 -18.34 7.00
C LEU A 116 0.08 -17.31 8.07
N ARG A 117 0.47 -17.78 9.26
CA ARG A 117 0.89 -16.90 10.37
C ARG A 117 2.22 -16.17 10.11
N LEU A 118 3.04 -16.71 9.21
CA LEU A 118 4.32 -16.13 8.83
C LEU A 118 4.19 -15.09 7.72
N ILE A 119 3.14 -15.20 6.91
CA ILE A 119 2.89 -14.32 5.78
C ILE A 119 2.53 -12.92 6.27
N LYS A 120 3.08 -11.89 5.61
CA LYS A 120 2.92 -10.48 6.03
C LYS A 120 2.15 -9.62 5.05
N THR A 121 2.06 -10.03 3.79
CA THR A 121 1.49 -9.20 2.74
C THR A 121 0.46 -9.97 1.94
N GLU A 122 -0.47 -9.23 1.36
CA GLU A 122 -1.45 -9.74 0.41
C GLU A 122 -0.78 -10.49 -0.75
N TYR A 123 0.26 -9.91 -1.35
CA TYR A 123 0.96 -10.56 -2.45
C TYR A 123 1.54 -11.91 -2.02
N GLU A 124 2.16 -11.97 -0.84
CA GLU A 124 2.71 -13.22 -0.34
C GLU A 124 1.62 -14.28 -0.05
N LEU A 125 0.41 -13.87 0.38
CA LEU A 125 -0.74 -14.78 0.49
C LEU A 125 -1.08 -15.37 -0.88
N ILE A 126 -1.25 -14.54 -1.90
CA ILE A 126 -1.60 -15.00 -3.25
C ILE A 126 -0.49 -15.89 -3.81
N ALA A 127 0.78 -15.47 -3.71
CA ALA A 127 1.90 -16.21 -4.27
C ALA A 127 2.13 -17.58 -3.59
N ARG A 128 1.87 -17.69 -2.28
CA ARG A 128 2.11 -18.94 -1.54
C ARG A 128 0.88 -19.81 -1.38
N CYS A 129 -0.29 -19.21 -1.22
CA CYS A 129 -1.55 -19.88 -0.88
C CYS A 129 -2.58 -19.85 -2.01
N GLY A 130 -2.36 -19.02 -3.03
CA GLY A 130 -3.33 -18.81 -4.10
C GLY A 130 -4.52 -17.96 -3.66
N GLU A 131 -5.55 -17.96 -4.49
CA GLU A 131 -6.78 -17.24 -4.21
C GLU A 131 -7.54 -17.88 -3.03
N PRO A 132 -8.04 -17.08 -2.08
CA PRO A 132 -8.95 -17.55 -1.04
C PRO A 132 -10.30 -17.96 -1.65
N ILE A 133 -11.02 -18.82 -0.93
CA ILE A 133 -12.37 -19.25 -1.34
C ILE A 133 -13.41 -18.14 -1.21
N SER A 134 -13.15 -17.12 -0.39
CA SER A 134 -14.00 -15.94 -0.25
C SER A 134 -13.20 -14.73 0.24
N LYS A 135 -13.57 -13.53 -0.21
CA LYS A 135 -12.99 -12.25 0.22
C LYS A 135 -14.10 -11.27 0.58
N ARG A 136 -13.93 -10.56 1.70
CA ARG A 136 -14.72 -9.38 2.06
C ARG A 136 -13.80 -8.16 2.11
N LEU A 137 -14.29 -7.03 1.64
CA LEU A 137 -13.57 -5.75 1.59
C LEU A 137 -14.43 -4.68 2.27
N GLU A 138 -13.80 -3.86 3.11
CA GLU A 138 -14.46 -2.75 3.81
C GLU A 138 -13.51 -1.56 3.93
N TRP A 139 -13.97 -0.36 3.58
CA TRP A 139 -13.24 0.87 3.84
C TRP A 139 -13.68 1.46 5.18
N GLN A 140 -12.79 1.43 6.16
CA GLN A 140 -13.06 1.96 7.49
C GLN A 140 -12.42 3.34 7.65
N ALA A 141 -13.23 4.33 8.03
CA ALA A 141 -12.70 5.62 8.45
C ALA A 141 -11.92 5.45 9.76
N PRO A 142 -10.74 6.07 9.91
CA PRO A 142 -10.06 6.08 11.19
C PRO A 142 -10.95 6.76 12.25
N PRO A 143 -10.91 6.30 13.52
CA PRO A 143 -11.72 6.87 14.57
C PRO A 143 -11.32 8.33 14.79
N LEU A 144 -12.29 9.25 14.72
CA LEU A 144 -12.09 10.68 14.96
C LEU A 144 -11.53 10.89 16.39
N ARG A 145 -10.25 11.26 16.54
CA ARG A 145 -9.74 11.70 17.84
C ARG A 145 -9.95 13.21 17.96
N LYS A 146 -10.61 13.61 19.04
CA LYS A 146 -11.09 14.99 19.32
C LYS A 146 -10.03 16.11 19.32
N ARG A 147 -8.75 15.88 19.02
CA ARG A 147 -7.69 16.89 19.16
C ARG A 147 -6.95 17.12 17.84
N TRP A 148 -7.27 18.23 17.18
CA TRP A 148 -6.54 18.85 16.06
C TRP A 148 -6.14 17.88 14.93
N GLU A 149 -7.07 17.07 14.45
CA GLU A 149 -6.88 16.25 13.25
C GLU A 149 -7.23 17.07 11.99
N SER A 150 -6.30 17.18 11.04
CA SER A 150 -6.57 17.76 9.72
C SER A 150 -7.29 16.74 8.84
N TRP A 151 -8.02 17.19 7.82
CA TRP A 151 -8.67 16.31 6.83
C TRP A 151 -7.72 15.28 6.20
N GLN A 152 -6.41 15.53 6.19
CA GLN A 152 -5.38 14.60 5.68
C GLN A 152 -5.23 13.34 6.55
N THR A 153 -5.59 13.41 7.83
CA THR A 153 -5.50 12.28 8.79
C THR A 153 -6.70 11.33 8.74
N LEU A 154 -7.74 11.69 8.00
CA LEU A 154 -9.00 10.92 7.91
C LEU A 154 -9.07 9.99 6.69
N GLN A 155 -7.93 9.64 6.08
CA GLN A 155 -7.94 8.74 4.94
C GLN A 155 -8.50 7.37 5.36
N PRO A 156 -9.53 6.86 4.67
CA PRO A 156 -10.08 5.56 4.98
C PRO A 156 -9.02 4.48 4.75
N VAL A 157 -9.11 3.43 5.56
CA VAL A 157 -8.21 2.29 5.54
C VAL A 157 -8.98 1.09 5.01
N LEU A 158 -8.42 0.42 4.01
CA LEU A 158 -8.99 -0.80 3.47
C LEU A 158 -8.74 -1.95 4.46
N ILE A 159 -9.81 -2.52 4.99
CA ILE A 159 -9.79 -3.77 5.74
C ILE A 159 -10.30 -4.88 4.82
N GLN A 160 -9.64 -6.03 4.88
CA GLN A 160 -9.98 -7.18 4.06
C GLN A 160 -10.02 -8.41 4.95
N GLU A 161 -10.98 -9.29 4.71
CA GLU A 161 -11.05 -10.59 5.38
C GLU A 161 -11.11 -11.68 4.32
N TRP A 162 -10.10 -12.55 4.34
CA TRP A 162 -9.91 -13.58 3.33
C TRP A 162 -10.09 -14.94 3.99
N LEU A 163 -10.98 -15.77 3.43
CA LEU A 163 -11.28 -17.09 3.92
C LEU A 163 -10.52 -18.13 3.10
N TYR A 164 -9.66 -18.90 3.75
CA TYR A 164 -8.98 -20.05 3.17
C TYR A 164 -9.53 -21.35 3.75
N ASP A 165 -9.69 -22.35 2.88
CA ASP A 165 -10.00 -23.72 3.25
C ASP A 165 -8.86 -24.62 2.79
N PHE A 166 -8.39 -25.50 3.67
CA PHE A 166 -7.26 -26.37 3.42
C PHE A 166 -7.71 -27.82 3.58
N SER A 167 -7.51 -28.61 2.53
CA SER A 167 -7.78 -30.05 2.52
C SER A 167 -7.10 -30.71 3.73
N ASN A 168 -7.87 -31.42 4.55
CA ASN A 168 -7.47 -32.07 5.82
C ASN A 168 -7.45 -31.18 7.08
N ASN A 169 -7.92 -29.93 7.00
CA ASN A 169 -8.19 -29.12 8.19
C ASN A 169 -9.70 -29.03 8.44
N GLN A 170 -10.14 -29.33 9.66
CA GLN A 170 -11.54 -29.15 10.06
C GLN A 170 -11.91 -27.66 10.26
N PHE A 171 -10.91 -26.77 10.32
CA PHE A 171 -11.09 -25.35 10.58
C PHE A 171 -10.71 -24.50 9.37
N ARG A 172 -11.61 -23.62 8.95
CA ARG A 172 -11.32 -22.58 7.97
C ARG A 172 -10.42 -21.50 8.58
N GLN A 173 -9.60 -20.85 7.78
CA GLN A 173 -8.70 -19.79 8.25
C GLN A 173 -9.16 -18.45 7.70
N VAL A 174 -9.42 -17.49 8.57
CA VAL A 174 -9.75 -16.11 8.22
C VAL A 174 -8.50 -15.26 8.42
N VAL A 175 -8.01 -14.67 7.33
CA VAL A 175 -6.87 -13.75 7.34
C VAL A 175 -7.39 -12.33 7.23
N THR A 176 -7.09 -11.50 8.23
CA THR A 176 -7.45 -10.09 8.22
C THR A 176 -6.27 -9.28 7.69
N LEU A 177 -6.51 -8.49 6.65
CA LEU A 177 -5.56 -7.53 6.11
C LEU A 177 -6.00 -6.10 6.39
N ARG A 178 -5.01 -5.24 6.62
CA ARG A 178 -5.16 -3.79 6.72
C ARG A 178 -4.26 -3.14 5.68
N ASN A 179 -4.84 -2.47 4.69
CA ASN A 179 -4.16 -1.93 3.52
C ASN A 179 -3.16 -2.96 2.95
N GLY A 180 -3.62 -4.16 2.58
CA GLY A 180 -2.79 -5.22 2.01
C GLY A 180 -1.71 -5.83 2.93
N GLN A 181 -1.68 -5.49 4.23
CA GLN A 181 -0.79 -6.11 5.21
C GLN A 181 -1.57 -7.04 6.12
N VAL A 182 -1.07 -8.26 6.34
CA VAL A 182 -1.68 -9.23 7.26
C VAL A 182 -1.52 -8.74 8.70
N VAL A 183 -2.64 -8.52 9.38
CA VAL A 183 -2.68 -8.07 10.78
C VAL A 183 -3.17 -9.15 11.73
N ASP A 184 -3.96 -10.12 11.24
CA ASP A 184 -4.48 -11.21 12.06
C ASP A 184 -4.78 -12.47 11.23
N VAL A 185 -4.71 -13.64 11.88
CA VAL A 185 -5.07 -14.94 11.31
C VAL A 185 -5.83 -15.75 12.35
N GLU A 186 -7.12 -15.95 12.11
CA GLU A 186 -8.04 -16.63 13.02
C GLU A 186 -8.50 -17.98 12.42
N SER A 187 -8.58 -19.02 13.27
CA SER A 187 -9.19 -20.30 12.89
C SER A 187 -10.67 -20.31 13.26
N ARG A 188 -11.54 -20.60 12.29
CA ARG A 188 -13.00 -20.72 12.45
C ARG A 188 -13.43 -22.18 12.24
N PRO A 189 -14.36 -22.72 13.06
CA PRO A 189 -14.97 -24.02 12.81
C PRO A 189 -15.85 -24.03 11.54
#